data_AF-W3WXV4-F1
#
_entry.id   AF-W3WXV4-F1
#
_cell.length_a   1.000
_cell.length_b   1.000
_cell.length_c   1.000
_cell.angle_alpha   90.00
_cell.angle_beta   90.00
_cell.angle_gamma   90.00
#
_symmetry.space_group_name_H-M   'P 1'
#
loop_
_entity.id
_entity.type
_entity.pdbx_description
1 polymer ?
#
loop_
_entity_poly.entity_id
_entity_poly.type
_entity_poly.pdbx_seq_one_letter_code
_entity_poly.pdbx_strand_id
1 'polypeptide(L)'
;MSINNIDKWNPTSTDDIALKKALLTLQKSTDSVLLSPWDQKEEEIQEKRFLLQSTSYFAVKAYVLTGKDFPANDQEFISRFPEKAFKQLLPIDDRIYKETKEVLVRVGSSCRDFYDTKLQNIVKVGSLAVVWSTTTLALLKDNQGLNLYAHLMVLSEVRYKDSSQHDEAFRVALLGARRSLTLLQKEAEDGAKRADDLFKDLQKFQDYTENLRPDTEKLIQKYTAGDKPYLNYLNEQYQKLSELQRPRLEQFKRIHDEWKALGGEAIGDGVGGLQQEAFKSLWEEYETLKRDNADEAILIESINNLGNQFKGLKEKIHEAIKAVGVLSLMFNQQSDSYKLIVQSLSGMSHMANEEDAETRRLFIKSQIGPTCLRLNELQKAAAGFVTAILTENNLG
;
A
#
# COMPACT_ATOMS: atom_id res chain seq x y z
N MET A 1 6.63 -19.46 35.65
CA MET A 1 6.58 -18.30 36.57
C MET A 1 5.25 -17.61 36.38
N SER A 2 4.49 -17.40 37.45
CA SER A 2 3.13 -16.83 37.41
C SER A 2 3.14 -15.39 36.90
N ILE A 3 2.23 -15.08 35.97
CA ILE A 3 2.03 -13.78 35.30
C ILE A 3 1.45 -12.71 36.27
N ASN A 4 1.09 -13.09 37.50
CA ASN A 4 0.35 -12.23 38.45
C ASN A 4 1.18 -11.15 39.20
N ASN A 5 2.45 -10.93 38.86
CA ASN A 5 3.29 -9.91 39.53
C ASN A 5 3.51 -8.62 38.71
N ILE A 6 3.02 -8.53 37.47
CA ILE A 6 3.36 -7.44 36.53
C ILE A 6 2.86 -6.07 37.01
N ASP A 7 1.82 -6.02 37.85
CA ASP A 7 1.19 -4.77 38.30
C ASP A 7 1.55 -4.31 39.72
N LYS A 8 2.50 -4.96 40.39
CA LYS A 8 2.77 -4.71 41.81
C LYS A 8 3.35 -3.34 42.14
N TRP A 9 3.98 -2.66 41.20
CA TRP A 9 4.52 -1.32 41.46
C TRP A 9 3.39 -0.29 41.49
N ASN A 10 3.11 0.28 42.66
CA ASN A 10 2.08 1.27 42.91
C ASN A 10 2.71 2.63 43.27
N PRO A 11 3.21 3.38 42.26
CA PRO A 11 3.90 4.63 42.50
C PRO A 11 2.95 5.69 43.08
N THR A 12 3.48 6.50 44.00
CA THR A 12 2.74 7.61 44.62
C THR A 12 3.25 8.98 44.16
N SER A 13 4.49 9.07 43.69
CA SER A 13 5.05 10.31 43.14
C SER A 13 4.53 10.57 41.72
N THR A 14 4.38 11.84 41.35
CA THR A 14 3.93 12.23 40.00
C THR A 14 4.89 11.71 38.92
N ASP A 15 6.20 11.79 39.16
CA ASP A 15 7.23 11.35 38.22
C ASP A 15 7.17 9.83 37.99
N ASP A 16 6.96 9.05 39.04
CA ASP A 16 6.89 7.59 38.94
C ASP A 16 5.57 7.11 38.31
N ILE A 17 4.46 7.80 38.58
CA ILE A 17 3.17 7.54 37.90
C ILE A 17 3.32 7.79 36.39
N ALA A 18 3.99 8.90 36.02
CA ALA A 18 4.27 9.21 34.62
C ALA A 18 5.18 8.15 33.97
N LEU A 19 6.23 7.70 34.69
CA LEU A 19 7.12 6.63 34.22
C LEU A 19 6.37 5.32 34.00
N LYS A 20 5.55 4.89 34.98
CA LYS A 20 4.71 3.67 34.86
C LYS A 20 3.82 3.74 33.63
N LYS A 21 3.12 4.86 33.44
CA LYS A 21 2.22 5.09 32.29
C LYS A 21 2.97 5.06 30.96
N ALA A 22 4.13 5.72 30.88
CA ALA A 22 4.93 5.76 29.66
C ALA A 22 5.44 4.37 29.25
N LEU A 23 5.95 3.58 30.19
CA LEU A 23 6.42 2.21 29.91
C LEU A 23 5.29 1.29 29.43
N LEU A 24 4.10 1.38 30.04
CA LEU A 24 2.92 0.64 29.58
C LEU A 24 2.49 1.04 28.17
N THR A 25 2.59 2.33 27.85
CA THR A 25 2.22 2.88 26.55
C THR A 25 3.21 2.47 25.46
N LEU A 26 4.51 2.42 25.73
CA LEU A 26 5.52 1.88 24.81
C LEU A 26 5.20 0.44 24.40
N GLN A 27 4.87 -0.41 25.38
CA GLN A 27 4.53 -1.80 25.10
C GLN A 27 3.25 -1.90 24.24
N LYS A 28 2.18 -1.22 24.65
CA LYS A 28 0.87 -1.29 23.98
C LYS A 28 0.88 -0.70 22.57
N SER A 29 1.56 0.43 22.38
CA SER A 29 1.65 1.10 21.07
C SER A 29 2.30 0.19 20.03
N THR A 30 3.39 -0.50 20.39
CA THR A 30 4.09 -1.43 19.48
C THR A 30 3.19 -2.60 19.03
N ASP A 31 2.30 -3.07 19.90
CA ASP A 31 1.38 -4.17 19.57
C ASP A 31 0.28 -3.74 18.58
N SER A 32 -0.07 -2.45 18.55
CA SER A 32 -1.17 -1.93 17.72
C SER A 32 -0.93 -1.99 16.21
N VAL A 33 0.32 -2.09 15.77
CA VAL A 33 0.73 -2.16 14.36
C VAL A 33 0.96 -3.60 13.87
N LEU A 34 0.68 -4.58 14.73
CA LEU A 34 0.74 -6.00 14.43
C LEU A 34 -0.68 -6.57 14.35
N LEU A 35 -1.00 -7.26 13.26
CA LEU A 35 -2.27 -7.96 13.15
C LEU A 35 -2.29 -9.19 14.06
N SER A 36 -3.37 -9.34 14.82
CA SER A 36 -3.60 -10.52 15.66
C SER A 36 -3.68 -11.77 14.79
N PRO A 37 -3.16 -12.94 15.22
CA PRO A 37 -3.34 -14.20 14.50
C PRO A 37 -4.81 -14.55 14.27
N TRP A 38 -5.72 -14.10 15.15
CA TRP A 38 -7.16 -14.31 15.05
C TRP A 38 -7.83 -13.48 13.96
N ASP A 39 -7.17 -12.41 13.50
CA ASP A 39 -7.62 -11.58 12.37
C ASP A 39 -7.08 -12.11 11.03
N GLN A 40 -6.35 -13.24 11.04
CA GLN A 40 -5.77 -13.89 9.88
C GLN A 40 -6.56 -15.16 9.54
N LYS A 41 -6.69 -15.48 8.24
CA LYS A 41 -7.36 -16.73 7.80
C LYS A 41 -6.58 -17.94 8.35
N GLU A 42 -7.28 -19.02 8.69
CA GLU A 42 -6.77 -20.18 9.45
C GLU A 42 -5.50 -20.86 8.89
N GLU A 43 -5.17 -20.63 7.62
CA GLU A 43 -4.03 -21.24 6.94
C GLU A 43 -2.68 -20.52 7.17
N GLU A 44 -2.66 -19.36 7.88
CA GLU A 44 -1.48 -18.49 8.00
C GLU A 44 -1.08 -18.17 9.47
N ILE A 45 -1.53 -18.98 10.44
CA ILE A 45 -1.51 -18.69 11.90
C ILE A 45 -0.10 -18.51 12.53
N GLN A 46 1.01 -18.81 11.84
CA GLN A 46 2.32 -18.91 12.52
C GLN A 46 3.07 -17.58 12.73
N GLU A 47 2.79 -16.51 11.97
CA GLU A 47 3.51 -15.23 12.13
C GLU A 47 2.57 -14.02 12.14
N LYS A 48 2.81 -13.08 13.07
CA LYS A 48 2.08 -11.80 13.09
C LYS A 48 2.38 -11.01 11.83
N ARG A 49 1.34 -10.49 11.18
CA ARG A 49 1.48 -9.67 9.98
C ARG A 49 1.62 -8.20 10.31
N PHE A 50 2.34 -7.49 9.46
CA PHE A 50 2.42 -6.05 9.54
C PHE A 50 1.09 -5.46 9.07
N LEU A 51 0.60 -4.42 9.74
CA LEU A 51 -0.71 -3.84 9.45
C LEU A 51 -0.89 -3.39 8.00
N LEU A 52 0.20 -2.97 7.32
CA LEU A 52 0.18 -2.60 5.89
C LEU A 52 0.21 -3.80 4.93
N GLN A 53 0.44 -5.02 5.42
CA GLN A 53 0.34 -6.26 4.64
C GLN A 53 -1.13 -6.74 4.52
N SER A 54 -2.11 -5.88 4.84
CA SER A 54 -3.52 -6.19 4.59
C SER A 54 -3.82 -6.23 3.08
N THR A 55 -4.91 -6.90 2.72
CA THR A 55 -5.49 -6.90 1.36
C THR A 55 -5.68 -5.50 0.77
N SER A 56 -5.80 -4.50 1.65
CA SER A 56 -6.04 -3.09 1.33
C SER A 56 -4.90 -2.47 0.53
N TYR A 57 -3.62 -2.70 0.90
CA TYR A 57 -2.48 -2.16 0.13
C TYR A 57 -2.46 -2.72 -1.30
N PHE A 58 -2.55 -4.04 -1.44
CA PHE A 58 -2.51 -4.69 -2.75
C PHE A 58 -3.65 -4.25 -3.65
N ALA A 59 -4.81 -3.95 -3.06
CA ALA A 59 -5.94 -3.46 -3.84
C ALA A 59 -5.77 -1.99 -4.27
N VAL A 60 -5.18 -1.11 -3.42
CA VAL A 60 -4.78 0.24 -3.83
C VAL A 60 -3.72 0.15 -4.94
N LYS A 61 -2.70 -0.70 -4.77
CA LYS A 61 -1.66 -0.95 -5.78
C LYS A 61 -2.28 -1.42 -7.09
N ALA A 62 -3.18 -2.41 -7.06
CA ALA A 62 -3.84 -2.94 -8.26
C ALA A 62 -4.67 -1.87 -8.99
N TYR A 63 -5.41 -1.05 -8.24
CA TYR A 63 -6.15 0.07 -8.83
C TYR A 63 -5.22 1.09 -9.49
N VAL A 64 -4.15 1.49 -8.80
CA VAL A 64 -3.16 2.45 -9.32
C VAL A 64 -2.46 1.88 -10.55
N LEU A 65 -2.04 0.60 -10.51
CA LEU A 65 -1.37 -0.07 -11.63
C LEU A 65 -2.29 -0.26 -12.84
N THR A 66 -3.58 -0.55 -12.63
CA THR A 66 -4.54 -0.66 -13.73
C THR A 66 -4.87 0.73 -14.28
N GLY A 67 -5.10 1.69 -13.39
CA GLY A 67 -5.51 3.04 -13.74
C GLY A 67 -4.41 3.85 -14.41
N LYS A 68 -3.13 3.69 -14.05
CA LYS A 68 -2.02 4.43 -14.70
C LYS A 68 -1.91 4.12 -16.19
N ASP A 69 -2.41 2.95 -16.60
CA ASP A 69 -2.43 2.51 -17.99
C ASP A 69 -3.59 3.14 -18.76
N PHE A 70 -4.55 3.81 -18.11
CA PHE A 70 -5.49 4.68 -18.82
C PHE A 70 -4.79 5.95 -19.33
N PRO A 71 -5.34 6.60 -20.37
CA PRO A 71 -4.80 7.86 -20.87
C PRO A 71 -4.70 8.91 -19.75
N ALA A 72 -3.59 9.64 -19.67
CA ALA A 72 -3.45 10.74 -18.71
C ALA A 72 -3.88 12.10 -19.27
N ASN A 73 -4.15 12.18 -20.58
CA ASN A 73 -4.54 13.39 -21.26
C ASN A 73 -5.36 13.08 -22.53
N ASP A 74 -5.98 14.11 -23.09
CA ASP A 74 -6.80 14.03 -24.29
C ASP A 74 -6.06 13.43 -25.50
N GLN A 75 -4.77 13.76 -25.66
CA GLN A 75 -3.98 13.29 -26.80
C GLN A 75 -3.73 11.78 -26.72
N GLU A 76 -3.34 11.27 -25.55
CA GLU A 76 -3.22 9.84 -25.29
C GLU A 76 -4.56 9.13 -25.51
N PHE A 77 -5.67 9.76 -25.10
CA PHE A 77 -7.00 9.18 -25.28
C PHE A 77 -7.35 9.08 -26.76
N ILE A 78 -7.21 10.16 -27.53
CA ILE A 78 -7.51 10.17 -28.98
C ILE A 78 -6.65 9.15 -29.72
N SER A 79 -5.37 9.02 -29.32
CA SER A 79 -4.46 8.06 -29.92
C SER A 79 -4.85 6.61 -29.64
N ARG A 80 -5.34 6.31 -28.43
CA ARG A 80 -5.65 4.94 -28.00
C ARG A 80 -7.10 4.53 -28.31
N PHE A 81 -7.99 5.50 -28.29
CA PHE A 81 -9.43 5.36 -28.48
C PHE A 81 -9.87 6.40 -29.52
N PRO A 82 -9.52 6.20 -30.80
CA PRO A 82 -9.96 7.12 -31.85
C PRO A 82 -11.48 7.06 -31.96
N GLU A 83 -12.12 8.14 -32.40
CA GLU A 83 -13.59 8.26 -32.48
C GLU A 83 -14.25 7.12 -33.28
N LYS A 84 -13.54 6.59 -34.29
CA LYS A 84 -13.97 5.41 -35.05
C LYS A 84 -14.22 4.16 -34.20
N ALA A 85 -13.55 4.01 -33.05
CA ALA A 85 -13.77 2.91 -32.10
C ALA A 85 -15.16 2.98 -31.45
N PHE A 86 -15.83 4.13 -31.55
CA PHE A 86 -17.17 4.37 -31.01
C PHE A 86 -18.21 4.43 -32.12
N LYS A 87 -17.88 4.10 -33.38
CA LYS A 87 -18.79 4.19 -34.53
C LYS A 87 -20.14 3.48 -34.31
N GLN A 88 -20.12 2.40 -33.53
CA GLN A 88 -21.31 1.61 -33.20
C GLN A 88 -22.12 2.21 -32.03
N LEU A 89 -21.47 2.97 -31.14
CA LEU A 89 -22.08 3.56 -29.96
C LEU A 89 -22.61 4.97 -30.21
N LEU A 90 -21.94 5.76 -31.05
CA LEU A 90 -22.31 7.15 -31.36
C LEU A 90 -23.74 7.31 -31.88
N PRO A 91 -24.31 6.40 -32.70
CA PRO A 91 -25.72 6.47 -33.09
C PRO A 91 -26.70 6.21 -31.94
N ILE A 92 -26.24 5.55 -30.87
CA ILE A 92 -27.04 5.21 -29.69
C ILE A 92 -26.95 6.31 -28.64
N ASP A 93 -25.75 6.85 -28.43
CA ASP A 93 -25.43 7.94 -27.51
C ASP A 93 -24.30 8.80 -28.13
N ASP A 94 -24.66 9.99 -28.60
CA ASP A 94 -23.74 10.92 -29.26
C ASP A 94 -22.70 11.53 -28.29
N ARG A 95 -22.90 11.37 -26.97
CA ARG A 95 -21.99 11.88 -25.93
C ARG A 95 -21.02 10.84 -25.41
N ILE A 96 -21.22 9.56 -25.74
CA ILE A 96 -20.44 8.46 -25.15
C ILE A 96 -18.92 8.61 -25.37
N TYR A 97 -18.50 9.14 -26.52
CA TYR A 97 -17.08 9.38 -26.78
C TYR A 97 -16.47 10.39 -25.80
N LYS A 98 -17.18 11.51 -25.61
CA LYS A 98 -16.75 12.60 -24.73
C LYS A 98 -16.79 12.16 -23.26
N GLU A 99 -17.85 11.48 -22.84
CA GLU A 99 -17.99 10.99 -21.46
C GLU A 99 -16.91 9.95 -21.13
N THR A 100 -16.67 8.99 -22.03
CA THR A 100 -15.60 7.99 -21.87
C THR A 100 -14.22 8.67 -21.80
N LYS A 101 -13.96 9.67 -22.64
CA LYS A 101 -12.73 10.47 -22.57
C LYS A 101 -12.56 11.11 -21.20
N GLU A 102 -13.55 11.88 -20.77
CA GLU A 102 -13.49 12.66 -19.53
C GLU A 102 -13.23 11.75 -18.32
N VAL A 103 -13.92 10.62 -18.23
CA VAL A 103 -13.73 9.67 -17.12
C VAL A 103 -12.37 8.98 -17.19
N LEU A 104 -12.02 8.37 -18.33
CA LEU A 104 -10.76 7.61 -18.44
C LEU A 104 -9.54 8.52 -18.28
N VAL A 105 -9.57 9.74 -18.80
CA VAL A 105 -8.48 10.72 -18.64
C VAL A 105 -8.32 11.14 -17.17
N ARG A 106 -9.43 11.43 -16.48
CA ARG A 106 -9.36 11.85 -15.06
C ARG A 106 -8.89 10.72 -14.15
N VAL A 107 -9.32 9.49 -14.40
CA VAL A 107 -8.83 8.29 -13.67
C VAL A 107 -7.36 8.05 -13.99
N GLY A 108 -7.00 8.04 -15.28
CA GLY A 108 -5.64 7.78 -15.73
C GLY A 108 -4.63 8.79 -15.21
N SER A 109 -4.96 10.08 -15.28
CA SER A 109 -4.11 11.14 -14.75
C SER A 109 -3.88 11.00 -13.24
N SER A 110 -4.93 10.69 -12.46
CA SER A 110 -4.81 10.55 -11.01
C SER A 110 -4.02 9.32 -10.59
N CYS A 111 -4.29 8.17 -11.21
CA CYS A 111 -3.55 6.95 -10.93
C CYS A 111 -2.08 7.07 -11.35
N ARG A 112 -1.79 7.73 -12.47
CA ARG A 112 -0.41 7.97 -12.92
C ARG A 112 0.35 8.90 -11.97
N ASP A 113 -0.25 10.03 -11.57
CA ASP A 113 0.35 10.94 -10.58
C ASP A 113 0.63 10.24 -9.25
N PHE A 114 -0.33 9.43 -8.76
CA PHE A 114 -0.16 8.66 -7.54
C PHE A 114 0.93 7.59 -7.69
N TYR A 115 0.98 6.88 -8.83
CA TYR A 115 2.00 5.88 -9.13
C TYR A 115 3.41 6.49 -9.10
N ASP A 116 3.61 7.59 -9.83
CA ASP A 116 4.91 8.22 -10.02
C ASP A 116 5.42 8.89 -8.74
N THR A 117 4.53 9.48 -7.94
CA THR A 117 4.95 10.34 -6.82
C THR A 117 4.70 9.75 -5.44
N LYS A 118 3.68 8.90 -5.27
CA LYS A 118 3.16 8.51 -3.94
C LYS A 118 3.24 7.02 -3.63
N LEU A 119 3.06 6.13 -4.60
CA LEU A 119 2.94 4.69 -4.35
C LEU A 119 4.18 4.12 -3.63
N GLN A 120 5.36 4.56 -4.04
CA GLN A 120 6.65 4.21 -3.40
C GLN A 120 6.70 4.60 -1.91
N ASN A 121 5.97 5.63 -1.48
CA ASN A 121 6.00 6.10 -0.10
C ASN A 121 5.34 5.10 0.86
N ILE A 122 4.43 4.25 0.38
CA ILE A 122 3.87 3.15 1.21
C ILE A 122 4.98 2.16 1.59
N VAL A 123 5.83 1.78 0.62
CA VAL A 123 6.99 0.90 0.86
C VAL A 123 7.97 1.57 1.82
N LYS A 124 8.28 2.86 1.60
CA LYS A 124 9.18 3.63 2.47
C LYS A 124 8.69 3.68 3.92
N VAL A 125 7.39 3.76 4.15
CA VAL A 125 6.80 3.72 5.51
C VAL A 125 6.93 2.32 6.14
N GLY A 126 6.83 1.25 5.35
CA GLY A 126 7.21 -0.10 5.80
C GLY A 126 8.70 -0.20 6.16
N SER A 127 9.59 0.32 5.32
CA SER A 127 11.03 0.35 5.60
C SER A 127 11.37 1.21 6.82
N LEU A 128 10.64 2.31 7.03
CA LEU A 128 10.74 3.13 8.23
C LEU A 128 10.44 2.33 9.49
N ALA A 129 9.40 1.49 9.50
CA ALA A 129 9.09 0.62 10.64
C ALA A 129 10.24 -0.35 10.94
N VAL A 130 10.87 -0.93 9.91
CA VAL A 130 12.07 -1.80 10.05
C VAL A 130 13.24 -1.04 10.67
N VAL A 131 13.58 0.13 10.13
CA VAL A 131 14.70 0.95 10.61
C VAL A 131 14.46 1.40 12.04
N TRP A 132 13.23 1.86 12.34
CA TRP A 132 12.81 2.26 13.66
C TRP A 132 12.93 1.13 14.68
N SER A 133 12.36 -0.04 14.38
CA SER A 133 12.42 -1.18 15.30
C SER A 133 13.86 -1.63 15.55
N THR A 134 14.70 -1.62 14.50
CA THR A 134 16.12 -1.99 14.60
C THR A 134 16.88 -1.03 15.52
N THR A 135 16.71 0.27 15.28
CA THR A 135 17.40 1.31 16.06
C THR A 135 16.91 1.34 17.50
N THR A 136 15.61 1.17 17.69
CA THR A 136 15.00 1.11 19.02
C THR A 136 15.47 -0.11 19.81
N LEU A 137 15.56 -1.29 19.19
CA LEU A 137 16.10 -2.49 19.84
C LEU A 137 17.56 -2.30 20.29
N ALA A 138 18.39 -1.74 19.40
CA ALA A 138 19.78 -1.42 19.72
C ALA A 138 19.89 -0.50 20.93
N LEU A 139 19.09 0.57 20.97
CA LEU A 139 19.12 1.56 22.05
C LEU A 139 18.44 1.07 23.33
N LEU A 140 17.43 0.21 23.25
CA LEU A 140 16.73 -0.31 24.43
C LEU A 140 17.52 -1.40 25.14
N LYS A 141 18.15 -2.33 24.40
CA LYS A 141 18.72 -3.55 25.00
C LYS A 141 20.04 -4.02 24.41
N ASP A 142 20.26 -3.91 23.10
CA ASP A 142 21.32 -4.71 22.47
C ASP A 142 22.71 -4.04 22.51
N ASN A 143 22.78 -2.71 22.69
CA ASN A 143 24.06 -2.02 22.76
C ASN A 143 24.75 -2.26 24.12
N GLN A 144 25.84 -3.02 24.14
CA GLN A 144 26.55 -3.37 25.38
C GLN A 144 27.08 -2.12 26.08
N GLY A 145 26.72 -1.93 27.35
CA GLY A 145 27.19 -0.82 28.19
C GLY A 145 26.53 0.55 27.93
N LEU A 146 25.67 0.68 26.92
CA LEU A 146 25.06 1.96 26.52
C LEU A 146 23.54 1.89 26.25
N ASN A 147 22.91 0.74 26.53
CA ASN A 147 21.47 0.61 26.33
C ASN A 147 20.67 1.24 27.46
N LEU A 148 19.49 1.77 27.11
CA LEU A 148 18.59 2.46 28.02
C LEU A 148 18.19 1.59 29.21
N TYR A 149 17.97 0.28 28.99
CA TYR A 149 17.64 -0.63 30.08
C TYR A 149 18.71 -0.65 31.16
N ALA A 150 19.99 -0.80 30.79
CA ALA A 150 21.10 -0.78 31.74
C ALA A 150 21.16 0.55 32.52
N HIS A 151 20.97 1.68 31.83
CA HIS A 151 20.93 2.99 32.48
C HIS A 151 19.76 3.10 33.47
N LEU A 152 18.55 2.69 33.10
CA LEU A 152 17.40 2.70 33.99
C LEU A 152 17.58 1.77 35.20
N MET A 153 18.30 0.65 35.03
CA MET A 153 18.63 -0.25 36.14
C MET A 153 19.59 0.40 37.13
N VAL A 154 20.61 1.12 36.66
CA VAL A 154 21.51 1.88 37.55
C VAL A 154 20.72 2.98 38.27
N LEU A 155 19.92 3.76 37.55
CA LEU A 155 19.13 4.85 38.13
C LEU A 155 18.09 4.38 39.17
N SER A 156 17.68 3.11 39.10
CA SER A 156 16.74 2.49 40.04
C SER A 156 17.43 1.75 41.20
N GLU A 157 18.73 1.93 41.43
CA GLU A 157 19.43 1.29 42.56
C GLU A 157 19.10 1.99 43.89
N VAL A 158 18.80 1.19 44.92
CA VAL A 158 18.40 1.65 46.27
C VAL A 158 19.35 2.69 46.86
N ARG A 159 20.67 2.55 46.61
CA ARG A 159 21.69 3.48 47.11
C ARG A 159 21.48 4.92 46.62
N TYR A 160 20.88 5.13 45.46
CA TYR A 160 20.67 6.49 44.92
C TYR A 160 19.42 7.19 45.46
N LYS A 161 18.74 6.59 46.46
CA LYS A 161 17.67 7.26 47.23
C LYS A 161 18.17 8.55 47.88
N ASP A 162 19.44 8.59 48.29
CA ASP A 162 20.08 9.80 48.79
C ASP A 162 20.94 10.44 47.68
N SER A 163 20.66 11.72 47.40
CA SER A 163 21.45 12.55 46.50
C SER A 163 22.93 12.61 46.84
N SER A 164 23.31 12.43 48.11
CA SER A 164 24.71 12.38 48.53
C SER A 164 25.48 11.17 47.98
N GLN A 165 24.76 10.11 47.59
CA GLN A 165 25.33 8.86 47.05
C GLN A 165 25.38 8.84 45.52
N HIS A 166 25.06 9.96 44.84
CA HIS A 166 25.11 10.07 43.38
C HIS A 166 26.56 10.12 42.87
N ASP A 167 27.10 8.94 42.63
CA ASP A 167 28.45 8.71 42.10
C ASP A 167 28.54 8.90 40.57
N GLU A 168 29.70 8.59 40.01
CA GLU A 168 29.92 8.70 38.56
C GLU A 168 29.04 7.73 37.76
N ALA A 169 28.75 6.54 38.28
CA ALA A 169 27.90 5.57 37.59
C ALA A 169 26.47 6.10 37.46
N PHE A 170 25.93 6.76 38.50
CA PHE A 170 24.65 7.45 38.43
C PHE A 170 24.65 8.55 37.36
N ARG A 171 25.66 9.43 37.34
CA ARG A 171 25.75 10.55 36.39
C ARG A 171 25.86 10.08 34.95
N VAL A 172 26.70 9.06 34.70
CA VAL A 172 26.84 8.42 33.39
C VAL A 172 25.52 7.79 32.96
N ALA A 173 24.84 7.07 33.86
CA ALA A 173 23.54 6.48 33.55
C ALA A 173 22.46 7.52 33.25
N LEU A 174 22.41 8.63 34.01
CA LEU A 174 21.45 9.71 33.78
C LEU A 174 21.68 10.38 32.42
N LEU A 175 22.94 10.71 32.10
CA LEU A 175 23.30 11.30 30.82
C LEU A 175 23.05 10.34 29.65
N GLY A 176 23.40 9.07 29.81
CA GLY A 176 23.18 8.02 28.81
C GLY A 176 21.69 7.82 28.53
N ALA A 177 20.87 7.66 29.58
CA ALA A 177 19.42 7.54 29.45
C ALA A 177 18.81 8.75 28.73
N ARG A 178 19.18 9.97 29.12
CA ARG A 178 18.70 11.21 28.47
C ARG A 178 19.04 11.24 26.98
N ARG A 179 20.27 10.90 26.61
CA ARG A 179 20.70 10.88 25.20
C ARG A 179 19.93 9.85 24.40
N SER A 180 19.82 8.61 24.89
CA SER A 180 19.09 7.54 24.20
C SER A 180 17.62 7.89 24.03
N LEU A 181 16.96 8.39 25.08
CA LEU A 181 15.55 8.78 25.00
C LEU A 181 15.31 9.98 24.08
N THR A 182 16.21 10.98 24.08
CA THR A 182 16.08 12.14 23.19
C THR A 182 16.22 11.73 21.72
N LEU A 183 17.15 10.81 21.43
CA LEU A 183 17.31 10.26 20.09
C LEU A 183 16.06 9.48 19.65
N LEU A 184 15.59 8.57 20.50
CA LEU A 184 14.36 7.80 20.26
C LEU A 184 13.14 8.70 20.07
N GLN A 185 12.99 9.73 20.90
CA GLN A 185 11.91 10.70 20.76
C GLN A 185 11.95 11.37 19.38
N LYS A 186 13.11 11.90 18.97
CA LYS A 186 13.25 12.60 17.69
C LYS A 186 12.99 11.67 16.50
N GLU A 187 13.52 10.46 16.53
CA GLU A 187 13.29 9.47 15.48
C GLU A 187 11.81 9.04 15.42
N ALA A 188 11.13 8.94 16.56
CA ALA A 188 9.69 8.70 16.60
C ALA A 188 8.89 9.89 16.02
N GLU A 189 9.27 11.13 16.33
CA GLU A 189 8.65 12.34 15.74
C GLU A 189 8.82 12.39 14.22
N ASP A 190 10.04 12.12 13.73
CA ASP A 190 10.33 12.02 12.29
C ASP A 190 9.52 10.88 11.64
N GLY A 191 9.37 9.76 12.33
CA GLY A 191 8.57 8.62 11.90
C GLY A 191 7.08 8.96 11.80
N ALA A 192 6.52 9.60 12.83
CA ALA A 192 5.14 10.07 12.87
C ALA A 192 4.85 11.03 11.71
N LYS A 193 5.74 12.01 11.49
CA LYS A 193 5.58 12.98 10.40
C LYS A 193 5.52 12.30 9.03
N ARG A 194 6.40 11.33 8.77
CA ARG A 194 6.40 10.60 7.49
C ARG A 194 5.15 9.75 7.30
N ALA A 195 4.66 9.11 8.37
CA ALA A 195 3.40 8.38 8.32
C ALA A 195 2.20 9.32 8.10
N ASP A 196 2.17 10.48 8.76
CA ASP A 196 1.14 11.51 8.58
C ASP A 196 1.11 12.09 7.17
N ASP A 197 2.27 12.31 6.57
CA ASP A 197 2.36 12.81 5.19
C ASP A 197 1.76 11.78 4.21
N LEU A 198 2.06 10.49 4.38
CA LEU A 198 1.43 9.43 3.61
C LEU A 198 -0.08 9.32 3.87
N PHE A 199 -0.50 9.45 5.14
CA PHE A 199 -1.92 9.45 5.51
C PHE A 199 -2.68 10.55 4.76
N LYS A 200 -2.15 11.78 4.74
CA LYS A 200 -2.75 12.91 4.01
C LYS A 200 -2.76 12.68 2.50
N ASP A 201 -1.71 12.10 1.94
CA ASP A 201 -1.65 11.77 0.51
C ASP A 201 -2.71 10.72 0.14
N LEU A 202 -2.90 9.69 0.97
CA LEU A 202 -3.95 8.68 0.77
C LEU A 202 -5.36 9.27 0.94
N GLN A 203 -5.58 10.17 1.90
CA GLN A 203 -6.86 10.88 2.04
C GLN A 203 -7.19 11.71 0.81
N LYS A 204 -6.23 12.50 0.31
CA LYS A 204 -6.43 13.28 -0.93
C LYS A 204 -6.76 12.37 -2.11
N PHE A 205 -6.08 11.24 -2.23
CA PHE A 205 -6.35 10.26 -3.27
C PHE A 205 -7.74 9.63 -3.13
N GLN A 206 -8.17 9.33 -1.91
CA GLN A 206 -9.53 8.87 -1.62
C GLN A 206 -10.57 9.90 -2.02
N ASP A 207 -10.43 11.15 -1.57
CA ASP A 207 -11.37 12.23 -1.85
C ASP A 207 -11.50 12.46 -3.36
N TYR A 208 -10.38 12.45 -4.07
CA TYR A 208 -10.39 12.58 -5.53
C TYR A 208 -11.10 11.39 -6.20
N THR A 209 -10.81 10.16 -5.76
CA THR A 209 -11.45 8.94 -6.28
C THR A 209 -12.96 8.94 -6.00
N GLU A 210 -13.37 9.40 -4.82
CA GLU A 210 -14.78 9.54 -4.43
C GLU A 210 -15.50 10.60 -5.27
N ASN A 211 -14.84 11.71 -5.58
CA ASN A 211 -15.39 12.74 -6.47
C ASN A 211 -15.53 12.24 -7.93
N LEU A 212 -14.73 11.27 -8.35
CA LEU A 212 -14.86 10.62 -9.67
C LEU A 212 -15.94 9.55 -9.72
N ARG A 213 -16.24 8.93 -8.58
CA ARG A 213 -17.09 7.75 -8.49
C ARG A 213 -18.46 7.90 -9.16
N PRO A 214 -19.23 9.00 -9.01
CA PRO A 214 -20.53 9.13 -9.67
C PRO A 214 -20.44 9.07 -11.20
N ASP A 215 -19.46 9.77 -11.77
CA ASP A 215 -19.24 9.81 -13.22
C ASP A 215 -18.79 8.43 -13.73
N THR A 216 -17.88 7.79 -13.00
CA THR A 216 -17.40 6.45 -13.31
C THR A 216 -18.50 5.39 -13.21
N GLU A 217 -19.29 5.38 -12.14
CA GLU A 217 -20.42 4.45 -11.96
C GLU A 217 -21.47 4.64 -13.04
N LYS A 218 -21.80 5.89 -13.39
CA LYS A 218 -22.72 6.20 -14.48
C LYS A 218 -22.18 5.68 -15.82
N LEU A 219 -20.88 5.86 -16.09
CA LEU A 219 -20.25 5.33 -17.30
C LEU A 219 -20.31 3.81 -17.33
N ILE A 220 -19.87 3.14 -16.25
CA ILE A 220 -19.94 1.68 -16.12
C ILE A 220 -21.37 1.20 -16.36
N GLN A 221 -22.36 1.82 -15.72
CA GLN A 221 -23.77 1.47 -15.92
C GLN A 221 -24.16 1.55 -17.39
N LYS A 222 -23.86 2.64 -18.11
CA LYS A 222 -24.15 2.72 -19.56
C LYS A 222 -23.58 1.55 -20.37
N TYR A 223 -22.38 1.09 -20.00
CA TYR A 223 -21.72 -0.02 -20.67
C TYR A 223 -22.22 -1.41 -20.24
N THR A 224 -22.53 -1.60 -18.96
CA THR A 224 -22.81 -2.93 -18.38
C THR A 224 -24.29 -3.21 -18.08
N ALA A 225 -25.14 -2.19 -17.97
CA ALA A 225 -26.51 -2.29 -17.48
C ALA A 225 -27.48 -1.38 -18.24
N GLY A 226 -28.74 -1.79 -18.39
CA GLY A 226 -29.79 -1.04 -19.08
C GLY A 226 -30.49 -1.86 -20.17
N ASP A 227 -31.45 -1.25 -20.86
CA ASP A 227 -32.27 -1.93 -21.90
C ASP A 227 -31.45 -2.39 -23.11
N LYS A 228 -30.27 -1.79 -23.33
CA LYS A 228 -29.25 -2.20 -24.33
C LYS A 228 -27.84 -1.95 -23.79
N PRO A 229 -27.27 -2.86 -22.97
CA PRO A 229 -25.91 -2.69 -22.45
C PRO A 229 -24.93 -2.59 -23.61
N TYR A 230 -24.12 -1.53 -23.66
CA TYR A 230 -23.19 -1.34 -24.78
C TYR A 230 -22.22 -2.51 -24.92
N LEU A 231 -21.76 -3.11 -23.82
CA LEU A 231 -20.88 -4.28 -23.87
C LEU A 231 -21.55 -5.51 -24.51
N ASN A 232 -22.83 -5.75 -24.26
CA ASN A 232 -23.55 -6.86 -24.91
C ASN A 232 -23.76 -6.57 -26.39
N TYR A 233 -24.09 -5.32 -26.73
CA TYR A 233 -24.21 -4.91 -28.12
C TYR A 233 -22.87 -5.04 -28.87
N LEU A 234 -21.78 -4.52 -28.32
CA LEU A 234 -20.44 -4.61 -28.92
C LEU A 234 -19.96 -6.07 -28.99
N ASN A 235 -20.16 -6.88 -27.94
CA ASN A 235 -19.79 -8.30 -27.96
C ASN A 235 -20.63 -9.10 -28.98
N GLU A 236 -21.94 -8.85 -29.09
CA GLU A 236 -22.79 -9.51 -30.09
C GLU A 236 -22.41 -9.09 -31.51
N GLN A 237 -22.06 -7.83 -31.73
CA GLN A 237 -21.59 -7.35 -33.03
C GLN A 237 -20.23 -7.93 -33.37
N TYR A 238 -19.31 -7.99 -32.40
CA TYR A 238 -18.02 -8.65 -32.56
C TYR A 238 -18.17 -10.15 -32.86
N GLN A 239 -19.06 -10.86 -32.16
CA GLN A 239 -19.37 -12.27 -32.41
C GLN A 239 -20.02 -12.46 -33.79
N LYS A 240 -21.02 -11.66 -34.17
CA LYS A 240 -21.65 -11.71 -35.50
C LYS A 240 -20.66 -11.42 -36.62
N LEU A 241 -19.78 -10.43 -36.44
CA LEU A 241 -18.70 -10.13 -37.37
C LEU A 241 -17.72 -11.29 -37.45
N SER A 242 -17.26 -11.83 -36.32
CA SER A 242 -16.38 -13.00 -36.27
C SER A 242 -16.99 -14.21 -36.99
N GLU A 243 -18.27 -14.50 -36.78
CA GLU A 243 -19.00 -15.59 -37.42
C GLU A 243 -19.23 -15.37 -38.93
N LEU A 244 -19.55 -14.14 -39.35
CA LEU A 244 -19.70 -13.76 -40.77
C LEU A 244 -18.36 -13.81 -41.52
N GLN A 245 -17.27 -13.52 -40.82
CA GLN A 245 -15.93 -13.37 -41.38
C GLN A 245 -15.13 -14.67 -41.37
N ARG A 246 -15.36 -15.58 -40.42
CA ARG A 246 -14.64 -16.86 -40.31
C ARG A 246 -14.65 -17.70 -41.60
N PRO A 247 -15.78 -17.87 -42.31
CA PRO A 247 -15.81 -18.59 -43.59
C PRO A 247 -15.01 -17.87 -44.69
N ARG A 248 -15.03 -16.53 -44.70
CA ARG A 248 -14.24 -15.71 -45.65
C ARG A 248 -12.74 -15.79 -45.36
N LEU A 249 -12.36 -15.84 -44.08
CA LEU A 249 -10.98 -16.05 -43.61
C LEU A 249 -10.44 -17.44 -43.96
N GLU A 250 -11.26 -18.47 -43.81
CA GLU A 250 -10.91 -19.85 -44.20
C GLU A 250 -10.78 -19.98 -45.73
N GLN A 251 -11.71 -19.36 -46.47
CA GLN A 251 -11.64 -19.30 -47.93
C GLN A 251 -10.40 -18.52 -48.40
N PHE A 252 -10.08 -17.39 -47.76
CA PHE A 252 -8.88 -16.58 -48.01
C PHE A 252 -7.59 -17.36 -47.76
N LYS A 253 -7.50 -18.05 -46.63
CA LYS A 253 -6.33 -18.88 -46.29
C LYS A 253 -6.12 -19.97 -47.34
N ARG A 254 -7.21 -20.59 -47.80
CA ARG A 254 -7.18 -21.58 -48.89
C ARG A 254 -6.65 -21.00 -50.20
N ILE A 255 -7.19 -19.86 -50.64
CA ILE A 255 -6.78 -19.19 -51.88
C ILE A 255 -5.32 -18.72 -51.80
N HIS A 256 -4.88 -18.20 -50.66
CA HIS A 256 -3.50 -17.81 -50.42
C HIS A 256 -2.55 -19.02 -50.48
N ASP A 257 -2.92 -20.13 -49.84
CA ASP A 257 -2.12 -21.36 -49.85
C ASP A 257 -2.04 -21.96 -51.27
N GLU A 258 -3.13 -21.89 -52.04
CA GLU A 258 -3.17 -22.26 -53.46
C GLU A 258 -2.28 -21.35 -54.32
N TRP A 259 -2.34 -20.03 -54.14
CA TRP A 259 -1.48 -19.06 -54.84
C TRP A 259 0.01 -19.28 -54.53
N LYS A 260 0.34 -19.53 -53.26
CA LYS A 260 1.70 -19.81 -52.81
C LYS A 260 2.21 -21.13 -53.40
N ALA A 261 1.34 -22.14 -53.52
CA ALA A 261 1.66 -23.42 -54.15
C ALA A 261 1.84 -23.32 -55.67
N LEU A 262 1.16 -22.37 -56.33
CA LEU A 262 1.26 -22.13 -57.78
C LEU A 262 2.46 -21.26 -58.19
N GLY A 263 3.36 -20.94 -57.25
CA GLY A 263 4.62 -20.26 -57.54
C GLY A 263 4.42 -18.80 -57.93
N GLY A 264 3.76 -18.03 -57.06
CA GLY A 264 3.24 -16.66 -57.22
C GLY A 264 4.11 -15.55 -57.85
N GLU A 265 5.30 -15.85 -58.37
CA GLU A 265 6.13 -14.99 -59.22
C GLU A 265 6.09 -15.39 -60.72
N ALA A 266 5.63 -16.58 -61.10
CA ALA A 266 5.82 -17.14 -62.45
C ALA A 266 4.67 -16.92 -63.45
N ILE A 267 3.49 -16.44 -63.02
CA ILE A 267 2.31 -16.28 -63.90
C ILE A 267 1.99 -14.79 -64.06
N GLY A 268 2.59 -14.17 -65.08
CA GLY A 268 2.31 -12.79 -65.49
C GLY A 268 1.12 -12.63 -66.44
N ASP A 269 0.44 -11.49 -66.28
CA ASP A 269 -0.18 -10.64 -67.33
C ASP A 269 -1.57 -10.95 -67.95
N GLY A 270 -2.46 -11.70 -67.31
CA GLY A 270 -3.87 -11.71 -67.78
C GLY A 270 -4.93 -11.97 -66.73
N VAL A 271 -4.67 -12.93 -65.83
CA VAL A 271 -5.60 -13.34 -64.75
C VAL A 271 -5.13 -12.83 -63.39
N GLY A 272 -3.83 -12.55 -63.24
CA GLY A 272 -3.19 -12.09 -62.02
C GLY A 272 -3.63 -10.70 -61.55
N GLY A 273 -3.88 -9.74 -62.46
CA GLY A 273 -4.23 -8.35 -62.08
C GLY A 273 -5.56 -8.22 -61.33
N LEU A 274 -6.62 -8.87 -61.82
CA LEU A 274 -7.96 -8.85 -61.19
C LEU A 274 -7.97 -9.62 -59.86
N GLN A 275 -7.20 -10.72 -59.76
CA GLN A 275 -7.09 -11.50 -58.52
C GLN A 275 -6.20 -10.79 -57.48
N GLN A 276 -5.19 -10.04 -57.91
CA GLN A 276 -4.28 -9.29 -57.06
C GLN A 276 -4.91 -7.99 -56.51
N GLU A 277 -5.76 -7.30 -57.29
CA GLU A 277 -6.58 -6.19 -56.80
C GLU A 277 -7.68 -6.66 -55.83
N ALA A 278 -8.37 -7.75 -56.15
CA ALA A 278 -9.33 -8.36 -55.22
C ALA A 278 -8.65 -8.83 -53.93
N PHE A 279 -7.44 -9.39 -54.02
CA PHE A 279 -6.62 -9.79 -52.89
C PHE A 279 -6.17 -8.60 -52.04
N LYS A 280 -5.66 -7.54 -52.68
CA LYS A 280 -5.26 -6.30 -52.00
C LYS A 280 -6.46 -5.66 -51.29
N SER A 281 -7.61 -5.56 -51.96
CA SER A 281 -8.85 -5.04 -51.38
C SER A 281 -9.32 -5.88 -50.19
N LEU A 282 -9.29 -7.22 -50.29
CA LEU A 282 -9.68 -8.12 -49.19
C LEU A 282 -8.68 -8.09 -48.02
N TRP A 283 -7.40 -7.95 -48.30
CA TRP A 283 -6.35 -7.81 -47.27
C TRP A 283 -6.45 -6.47 -46.55
N GLU A 284 -6.71 -5.38 -47.29
CA GLU A 284 -6.99 -4.06 -46.73
C GLU A 284 -8.27 -4.07 -45.90
N GLU A 285 -9.34 -4.73 -46.37
CA GLU A 285 -10.57 -4.95 -45.59
C GLU A 285 -10.29 -5.75 -44.32
N TYR A 286 -9.50 -6.83 -44.39
CA TYR A 286 -9.12 -7.66 -43.24
C TYR A 286 -8.27 -6.90 -42.22
N GLU A 287 -7.24 -6.18 -42.67
CA GLU A 287 -6.38 -5.36 -41.80
C GLU A 287 -7.18 -4.21 -41.18
N THR A 288 -8.10 -3.61 -41.94
CA THR A 288 -9.03 -2.60 -41.43
C THR A 288 -9.99 -3.21 -40.41
N LEU A 289 -10.53 -4.41 -40.64
CA LEU A 289 -11.40 -5.10 -39.68
C LEU A 289 -10.67 -5.47 -38.39
N LYS A 290 -9.45 -5.98 -38.52
CA LYS A 290 -8.59 -6.33 -37.38
C LYS A 290 -8.24 -5.08 -36.57
N ARG A 291 -7.97 -3.95 -37.22
CA ARG A 291 -7.76 -2.65 -36.55
C ARG A 291 -9.04 -2.12 -35.93
N ASP A 292 -10.13 -2.11 -36.68
CA ASP A 292 -11.43 -1.57 -36.27
C ASP A 292 -12.00 -2.35 -35.07
N ASN A 293 -11.78 -3.66 -35.02
CA ASN A 293 -12.21 -4.50 -33.92
C ASN A 293 -11.19 -4.54 -32.77
N ALA A 294 -9.90 -4.29 -33.02
CA ALA A 294 -8.89 -4.18 -31.96
C ALA A 294 -9.15 -2.94 -31.10
N ASP A 295 -9.45 -1.79 -31.72
CA ASP A 295 -9.75 -0.55 -31.00
C ASP A 295 -11.01 -0.71 -30.11
N GLU A 296 -12.05 -1.40 -30.62
CA GLU A 296 -13.28 -1.73 -29.90
C GLU A 296 -13.03 -2.73 -28.75
N ALA A 297 -12.20 -3.75 -28.98
CA ALA A 297 -11.82 -4.72 -27.94
C ALA A 297 -11.03 -4.06 -26.79
N ILE A 298 -10.10 -3.15 -27.10
CA ILE A 298 -9.33 -2.40 -26.10
C ILE A 298 -10.28 -1.50 -25.27
N LEU A 299 -11.30 -0.90 -25.90
CA LEU A 299 -12.34 -0.14 -25.21
C LEU A 299 -13.15 -1.03 -24.24
N ILE A 300 -13.64 -2.19 -24.70
CA ILE A 300 -14.37 -3.16 -23.87
C ILE A 300 -13.55 -3.59 -22.65
N GLU A 301 -12.29 -3.96 -22.88
CA GLU A 301 -11.37 -4.38 -21.82
C GLU A 301 -11.14 -3.24 -20.81
N SER A 302 -10.92 -2.01 -21.29
CA SER A 302 -10.70 -0.84 -20.43
C SER A 302 -11.90 -0.55 -19.54
N ILE A 303 -13.12 -0.66 -20.06
CA ILE A 303 -14.35 -0.46 -19.28
C ILE A 303 -14.59 -1.59 -18.28
N ASN A 304 -14.34 -2.85 -18.67
CA ASN A 304 -14.42 -3.99 -17.74
C ASN A 304 -13.42 -3.84 -16.60
N ASN A 305 -12.19 -3.43 -16.90
CA ASN A 305 -11.15 -3.15 -15.90
C ASN A 305 -11.58 -2.00 -14.99
N LEU A 306 -12.12 -0.91 -15.54
CA LEU A 306 -12.65 0.21 -14.76
C LEU A 306 -13.74 -0.26 -13.77
N GLY A 307 -14.71 -1.05 -14.24
CA GLY A 307 -15.79 -1.59 -13.41
C GLY A 307 -15.31 -2.52 -12.30
N ASN A 308 -14.41 -3.45 -12.64
CA ASN A 308 -13.88 -4.40 -11.67
C ASN A 308 -13.03 -3.73 -10.58
N GLN A 309 -12.23 -2.73 -10.96
CA GLN A 309 -11.32 -2.07 -10.02
C GLN A 309 -12.02 -1.06 -9.10
N PHE A 310 -13.08 -0.39 -9.55
CA PHE A 310 -13.85 0.53 -8.70
C PHE A 310 -14.67 -0.20 -7.62
N LYS A 311 -14.96 -1.50 -7.81
CA LYS A 311 -15.73 -2.29 -6.84
C LYS A 311 -14.99 -2.45 -5.51
N GLY A 312 -15.55 -1.85 -4.46
CA GLY A 312 -15.02 -1.90 -3.10
C GLY A 312 -13.74 -1.07 -2.88
N LEU A 313 -13.33 -0.26 -3.87
CA LEU A 313 -12.08 0.49 -3.84
C LEU A 313 -12.04 1.50 -2.69
N LYS A 314 -13.17 2.16 -2.42
CA LYS A 314 -13.30 3.12 -1.33
C LYS A 314 -12.94 2.50 0.00
N GLU A 315 -13.50 1.33 0.30
CA GLU A 315 -13.28 0.59 1.53
C GLU A 315 -11.81 0.18 1.65
N LYS A 316 -11.21 -0.28 0.55
CA LYS A 316 -9.78 -0.65 0.50
C LYS A 316 -8.85 0.55 0.74
N ILE A 317 -9.12 1.70 0.12
CA ILE A 317 -8.35 2.93 0.38
C ILE A 317 -8.54 3.37 1.83
N HIS A 318 -9.77 3.29 2.36
CA HIS A 318 -10.07 3.64 3.75
C HIS A 318 -9.33 2.75 4.76
N GLU A 319 -9.25 1.44 4.51
CA GLU A 319 -8.46 0.52 5.33
C GLU A 319 -6.97 0.84 5.30
N ALA A 320 -6.41 1.19 4.13
CA ALA A 320 -5.02 1.63 4.01
C ALA A 320 -4.77 2.93 4.80
N ILE A 321 -5.69 3.91 4.71
CA ILE A 321 -5.66 5.15 5.50
C ILE A 321 -5.67 4.82 6.99
N LYS A 322 -6.57 3.93 7.44
CA LYS A 322 -6.64 3.49 8.83
C LYS A 322 -5.32 2.84 9.29
N ALA A 323 -4.75 1.97 8.46
CA ALA A 323 -3.49 1.30 8.77
C ALA A 323 -2.32 2.29 8.94
N VAL A 324 -2.16 3.23 8.02
CA VAL A 324 -1.13 4.28 8.12
C VAL A 324 -1.40 5.20 9.32
N GLY A 325 -2.67 5.51 9.60
CA GLY A 325 -3.07 6.29 10.76
C GLY A 325 -2.71 5.62 12.09
N VAL A 326 -2.89 4.30 12.20
CA VAL A 326 -2.46 3.53 13.39
C VAL A 326 -0.93 3.54 13.54
N LEU A 327 -0.19 3.44 12.44
CA LEU A 327 1.27 3.53 12.46
C LEU A 327 1.76 4.92 12.90
N SER A 328 1.15 6.00 12.40
CA SER A 328 1.42 7.36 12.88
C SER A 328 1.13 7.51 14.37
N LEU A 329 -0.02 6.99 14.82
CA LEU A 329 -0.41 7.01 16.23
C LEU A 329 0.61 6.26 17.11
N MET A 330 1.11 5.10 16.67
CA MET A 330 2.17 4.38 17.37
C MET A 330 3.40 5.27 17.55
N PHE A 331 3.90 5.90 16.49
CA PHE A 331 5.06 6.78 16.58
C PHE A 331 4.84 7.97 17.53
N ASN A 332 3.69 8.63 17.44
CA ASN A 332 3.34 9.73 18.36
C ASN A 332 3.31 9.26 19.83
N GLN A 333 2.65 8.13 20.10
CA GLN A 333 2.59 7.55 21.44
C GLN A 333 3.98 7.16 21.98
N GLN A 334 4.87 6.67 21.12
CA GLN A 334 6.24 6.34 21.51
C GLN A 334 7.06 7.59 21.79
N SER A 335 6.98 8.61 20.94
CA SER A 335 7.62 9.92 21.19
C SER A 335 7.18 10.51 22.53
N ASP A 336 5.87 10.59 22.77
CA ASP A 336 5.31 11.10 24.03
C ASP A 336 5.78 10.28 25.23
N SER A 337 5.83 8.95 25.08
CA SER A 337 6.31 8.07 26.14
C SER A 337 7.79 8.31 26.45
N TYR A 338 8.65 8.45 25.43
CA TYR A 338 10.07 8.75 25.66
C TYR A 338 10.27 10.11 26.32
N LYS A 339 9.52 11.12 25.89
CA LYS A 339 9.52 12.45 26.52
C LYS A 339 9.12 12.39 27.99
N LEU A 340 8.07 11.63 28.32
CA LEU A 340 7.65 11.43 29.70
C LEU A 340 8.73 10.71 30.52
N ILE A 341 9.37 9.67 29.97
CA ILE A 341 10.46 8.98 30.68
C ILE A 341 11.61 9.95 30.96
N VAL A 342 12.01 10.80 29.99
CA VAL A 342 13.06 11.83 30.18
C VAL A 342 12.73 12.75 31.34
N GLN A 343 11.49 13.22 31.43
CA GLN A 343 11.01 14.09 32.49
C GLN A 343 11.04 13.39 33.86
N SER A 344 10.70 12.10 33.89
CA SER A 344 10.70 11.29 35.12
C SER A 344 12.10 10.87 35.60
N LEU A 345 13.16 11.02 34.79
CA LEU A 345 14.51 10.55 35.17
C LEU A 345 15.05 11.19 36.46
N SER A 346 14.72 12.46 36.74
CA SER A 346 15.14 13.12 37.99
C SER A 346 14.45 12.51 39.21
N GLY A 347 13.16 12.18 39.07
CA GLY A 347 12.35 11.54 40.12
C GLY A 347 12.79 10.11 40.44
N MET A 348 13.60 9.47 39.57
CA MET A 348 14.09 8.12 39.84
C MET A 348 14.99 8.01 41.08
N SER A 349 15.58 9.13 41.51
CA SER A 349 16.35 9.21 42.77
C SER A 349 15.48 9.39 44.01
N HIS A 350 14.18 9.65 43.86
CA HIS A 350 13.25 9.88 44.97
C HIS A 350 12.39 8.64 45.21
N MET A 351 12.97 7.66 45.91
CA MET A 351 12.29 6.41 46.27
C MET A 351 11.78 6.44 47.71
N ALA A 352 10.56 5.95 47.94
CA ALA A 352 9.96 5.93 49.28
C ALA A 352 10.74 5.02 50.23
N ASN A 353 11.11 3.82 49.77
CA ASN A 353 11.84 2.80 50.52
C ASN A 353 12.49 1.78 49.56
N GLU A 354 13.18 0.79 50.13
CA GLU A 354 13.84 -0.28 49.37
C GLU A 354 12.85 -1.15 48.56
N GLU A 355 11.64 -1.38 49.09
CA GLU A 355 10.59 -2.12 48.40
C GLU A 355 10.10 -1.41 47.13
N ASP A 356 9.93 -0.08 47.18
CA ASP A 356 9.57 0.74 46.02
C ASP A 356 10.66 0.69 44.93
N ALA A 357 11.94 0.72 45.33
CA ALA A 357 13.06 0.57 44.40
C ALA A 357 13.03 -0.79 43.69
N GLU A 358 12.87 -1.88 44.44
CA GLU A 358 12.89 -3.24 43.89
C GLU A 358 11.66 -3.50 43.00
N THR A 359 10.47 -3.09 43.44
CA THR A 359 9.23 -3.23 42.64
C THR A 359 9.28 -2.40 41.35
N ARG A 360 9.86 -1.19 41.39
CA ARG A 360 10.14 -0.37 40.20
C ARG A 360 11.10 -1.06 39.23
N ARG A 361 12.23 -1.60 39.72
CA ARG A 361 13.19 -2.35 38.88
C ARG A 361 12.53 -3.53 38.19
N LEU A 362 11.78 -4.32 38.96
CA LEU A 362 11.02 -5.47 38.44
C LEU A 362 9.99 -5.03 37.40
N PHE A 363 9.31 -3.90 37.62
CA PHE A 363 8.37 -3.33 36.67
C PHE A 363 9.06 -2.88 35.36
N ILE A 364 10.12 -2.08 35.44
CA ILE A 364 10.87 -1.66 34.24
C ILE A 364 11.34 -2.89 33.45
N LYS A 365 11.88 -3.90 34.13
CA LYS A 365 12.27 -5.17 33.49
C LYS A 365 11.09 -5.88 32.84
N SER A 366 9.94 -5.92 33.50
CA SER A 366 8.73 -6.57 32.99
C SER A 366 8.10 -5.84 31.80
N GLN A 367 8.38 -4.54 31.60
CA GLN A 367 7.88 -3.77 30.45
C GLN A 367 8.88 -3.74 29.28
N ILE A 368 10.16 -3.52 29.54
CA ILE A 368 11.18 -3.40 28.48
C ILE A 368 11.38 -4.71 27.74
N GLY A 369 11.40 -5.85 28.45
CA GLY A 369 11.55 -7.17 27.84
C GLY A 369 10.47 -7.46 26.77
N PRO A 370 9.17 -7.42 27.13
CA PRO A 370 8.07 -7.56 26.18
C PRO A 370 8.08 -6.50 25.07
N THR A 371 8.42 -5.25 25.37
CA THR A 371 8.54 -4.21 24.34
C THR A 371 9.58 -4.60 23.28
N CYS A 372 10.75 -5.10 23.70
CA CYS A 372 11.76 -5.60 22.76
C CYS A 372 11.27 -6.82 21.96
N LEU A 373 10.51 -7.73 22.58
CA LEU A 373 9.92 -8.85 21.84
C LEU A 373 8.96 -8.35 20.75
N ARG A 374 8.09 -7.38 21.07
CA ARG A 374 7.16 -6.78 20.10
C ARG A 374 7.87 -6.00 19.00
N LEU A 375 8.94 -5.28 19.31
CA LEU A 375 9.76 -4.59 18.30
C LEU A 375 10.44 -5.58 17.35
N ASN A 376 10.90 -6.73 17.84
CA ASN A 376 11.43 -7.80 16.97
C ASN A 376 10.34 -8.39 16.07
N GLU A 377 9.13 -8.62 16.60
CA GLU A 377 7.97 -9.06 15.81
C GLU A 377 7.64 -8.03 14.71
N LEU A 378 7.59 -6.74 15.05
CA LEU A 378 7.38 -5.63 14.11
C LEU A 378 8.47 -5.57 13.04
N GLN A 379 9.74 -5.67 13.44
CA GLN A 379 10.87 -5.67 12.51
C GLN A 379 10.72 -6.75 11.45
N LYS A 380 10.45 -7.99 11.88
CA LYS A 380 10.29 -9.15 10.99
C LYS A 380 9.09 -8.97 10.08
N ALA A 381 7.94 -8.59 10.63
CA ALA A 381 6.71 -8.42 9.87
C ALA A 381 6.84 -7.30 8.82
N ALA A 382 7.40 -6.15 9.20
CA ALA A 382 7.63 -5.04 8.29
C ALA A 382 8.68 -5.37 7.22
N ALA A 383 9.73 -6.12 7.56
CA ALA A 383 10.74 -6.58 6.59
C ALA A 383 10.14 -7.58 5.59
N GLY A 384 9.28 -8.49 6.05
CA GLY A 384 8.52 -9.40 5.19
C GLY A 384 7.64 -8.65 4.19
N PHE A 385 6.91 -7.63 4.64
CA PHE A 385 6.14 -6.74 3.78
C PHE A 385 7.00 -6.05 2.71
N VAL A 386 8.11 -5.41 3.11
CA VAL A 386 9.01 -4.71 2.17
C VAL A 386 9.58 -5.69 1.14
N THR A 387 10.02 -6.87 1.59
CA THR A 387 10.61 -7.90 0.71
C THR A 387 9.59 -8.44 -0.29
N ALA A 388 8.36 -8.69 0.15
CA ALA A 388 7.28 -9.16 -0.72
C ALA A 388 7.03 -8.19 -1.88
N ILE A 389 7.01 -6.88 -1.60
CA ILE A 389 6.78 -5.85 -2.62
C ILE A 389 7.97 -5.73 -3.58
N LEU A 390 9.20 -5.75 -3.06
CA LEU A 390 10.40 -5.65 -3.89
C LEU A 390 10.55 -6.87 -4.81
N THR A 391 10.18 -8.06 -4.32
CA THR A 391 10.23 -9.30 -5.12
C THR A 391 9.21 -9.26 -6.24
N GLU A 392 7.99 -8.80 -5.96
CA GLU A 392 6.92 -8.66 -6.95
C GLU A 392 7.30 -7.67 -8.06
N ASN A 393 7.95 -6.55 -7.72
CA ASN A 393 8.37 -5.54 -8.68
C ASN A 393 9.54 -5.96 -9.59
N ASN A 394 10.23 -7.07 -9.29
CA ASN A 394 11.29 -7.63 -10.14
C ASN A 394 10.76 -8.70 -11.11
N LEU A 395 9.49 -9.11 -10.98
CA LEU A 395 8.86 -10.17 -11.77
C LEU A 395 7.89 -9.63 -12.84
N GLY A 396 7.66 -8.32 -12.90
CA GLY A 396 6.92 -7.64 -13.95
C GLY A 396 7.81 -6.63 -14.66
#